data_AF-A0A941PKQ1-F1
#
_entry.id   AF-A0A941PKQ1-F1
#
_cell.length_a   1.000
_cell.length_b   1.000
_cell.length_c   1.000
_cell.angle_alpha   90.00
_cell.angle_beta   90.00
_cell.angle_gamma   90.00
#
_symmetry.space_group_name_H-M   'P 1'
#
loop_
_entity.id
_entity.type
_entity.pdbx_description
1 polymer ?
#
loop_
_entity_poly.entity_id
_entity_poly.type
_entity_poly.pdbx_seq_one_letter_code
_entity_poly.pdbx_strand_id
1 'polypeptide(L)'
;MHKGSCLCGAVRFEVAGDLPAPDACHCTQCRKSSGHYFVSSDVARAAVAIHDGDNISWYRSSEKVRRGFCKTCGSSLFWDPIERDWIGIAMGAFDTPTNTHIHVHVYAGEKGDYYGIADDAPRYETVPPRPQQSQ
;
A
#
# COMPACT_ATOMS: atom_id res chain seq x y z
N MET A 1 -4.33 8.14 -15.23
CA MET A 1 -5.42 7.40 -14.55
C MET A 1 -5.00 5.96 -14.44
N HIS A 2 -4.93 5.44 -13.23
CA HIS A 2 -4.50 4.07 -12.94
C HIS A 2 -5.70 3.28 -12.46
N LYS A 3 -5.85 2.05 -12.95
CA LYS A 3 -6.95 1.16 -12.59
C LYS A 3 -6.42 -0.04 -11.84
N GLY A 4 -7.22 -0.53 -10.92
CA GLY A 4 -6.89 -1.73 -10.18
C GLY A 4 -8.11 -2.45 -9.67
N SER A 5 -7.87 -3.70 -9.27
CA SER A 5 -8.90 -4.59 -8.80
C SER A 5 -8.34 -5.59 -7.77
N CYS A 6 -9.23 -6.19 -6.99
CA CYS A 6 -8.85 -7.40 -6.25
C CYS A 6 -8.75 -8.59 -7.19
N LEU A 7 -8.14 -9.69 -6.73
CA LEU A 7 -7.94 -10.90 -7.55
C LEU A 7 -9.23 -11.43 -8.20
N CYS A 8 -10.38 -11.34 -7.51
CA CYS A 8 -11.66 -11.81 -8.04
C CYS A 8 -12.47 -10.72 -8.76
N GLY A 9 -11.96 -9.49 -8.89
CA GLY A 9 -12.63 -8.37 -9.55
C GLY A 9 -13.82 -7.75 -8.79
N ALA A 10 -14.17 -8.27 -7.61
CA ALA A 10 -15.32 -7.80 -6.82
C ALA A 10 -15.12 -6.42 -6.20
N VAL A 11 -13.87 -5.96 -6.07
CA VAL A 11 -13.51 -4.60 -5.68
C VAL A 11 -12.69 -4.02 -6.83
N ARG A 12 -13.06 -2.83 -7.28
CA ARG A 12 -12.34 -2.09 -8.33
C ARG A 12 -12.08 -0.67 -7.84
N PHE A 13 -11.01 -0.07 -8.31
CA PHE A 13 -10.69 1.32 -8.00
C PHE A 13 -10.00 2.02 -9.16
N GLU A 14 -10.12 3.34 -9.16
CA GLU A 14 -9.43 4.23 -10.09
C GLU A 14 -8.67 5.31 -9.30
N VAL A 15 -7.45 5.62 -9.74
CA VAL A 15 -6.60 6.69 -9.18
C VAL A 15 -6.38 7.74 -10.26
N ALA A 16 -6.78 8.97 -9.97
CA ALA A 16 -6.55 10.13 -10.82
C ALA A 16 -5.17 10.76 -10.56
N GLY A 17 -4.60 11.40 -11.58
CA GLY A 17 -3.29 12.04 -11.50
C GLY A 17 -2.11 11.06 -11.58
N ASP A 18 -0.97 11.53 -11.08
CA ASP A 18 0.28 10.77 -11.02
C ASP A 18 0.24 9.78 -9.86
N LEU A 19 0.92 8.64 -10.04
CA LEU A 19 1.09 7.64 -9.00
C LEU A 19 2.44 7.83 -8.33
N PRO A 20 2.51 8.25 -7.05
CA PRO A 20 3.76 8.42 -6.35
C PRO A 20 4.57 7.13 -6.26
N ALA A 21 5.88 7.27 -6.20
CA ALA A 21 6.77 6.13 -6.02
C ALA A 21 6.48 5.41 -4.70
N PRO A 22 6.30 4.07 -4.71
CA PRO A 22 5.81 3.35 -3.55
C PRO A 22 6.88 3.08 -2.50
N ASP A 23 6.42 2.93 -1.27
CA ASP A 23 7.22 2.50 -0.13
C ASP A 23 7.06 0.99 0.09
N ALA A 24 8.17 0.29 0.35
CA ALA A 24 8.20 -1.12 0.69
C ALA A 24 8.37 -1.32 2.20
N CYS A 25 7.31 -1.73 2.88
CA CYS A 25 7.30 -1.92 4.34
C CYS A 25 7.47 -3.38 4.73
N HIS A 26 8.55 -3.65 5.48
CA HIS A 26 8.98 -4.99 5.88
C HIS A 26 8.57 -5.37 7.30
N CYS A 27 7.86 -4.50 8.04
CA CYS A 27 7.47 -4.76 9.42
C CYS A 27 6.55 -5.97 9.55
N THR A 28 6.50 -6.55 10.75
CA THR A 28 5.77 -7.80 10.99
C THR A 28 4.27 -7.71 10.66
N GLN A 29 3.62 -6.55 10.86
CA GLN A 29 2.22 -6.37 10.49
C GLN A 29 2.00 -6.40 8.97
N CYS A 30 2.89 -5.77 8.20
CA CYS A 30 2.84 -5.80 6.73
C CYS A 30 3.14 -7.19 6.18
N ARG A 31 4.08 -7.92 6.82
CA ARG A 31 4.35 -9.34 6.54
C ARG A 31 3.13 -10.22 6.74
N LYS A 32 2.49 -10.10 7.90
CA LYS A 32 1.32 -10.90 8.23
C LYS A 32 0.09 -10.54 7.41
N SER A 33 -0.09 -9.27 7.02
CA SER A 33 -1.27 -8.87 6.25
C SER A 33 -1.19 -9.27 4.78
N SER A 34 -0.01 -9.21 4.17
CA SER A 34 0.15 -9.43 2.73
C SER A 34 0.74 -10.79 2.35
N GLY A 35 1.30 -11.53 3.32
CA GLY A 35 2.05 -12.76 3.06
C GLY A 35 3.50 -12.51 2.61
N HIS A 36 3.88 -11.26 2.35
CA HIS A 36 5.23 -10.83 2.01
C HIS A 36 5.49 -9.41 2.58
N TYR A 37 6.50 -8.65 2.13
CA TYR A 37 6.49 -7.23 2.48
C TYR A 37 5.35 -6.51 1.75
N PHE A 38 4.83 -5.44 2.33
CA PHE A 38 3.73 -4.69 1.73
C PHE A 38 4.29 -3.49 0.98
N VAL A 39 3.98 -3.39 -0.31
CA VAL A 39 4.38 -2.27 -1.16
C VAL A 39 3.13 -1.47 -1.50
N SER A 40 3.13 -0.19 -1.17
CA SER A 40 2.02 0.71 -1.49
C SER A 40 2.46 2.08 -1.96
N SER A 41 1.66 2.65 -2.84
CA SER A 41 1.75 4.06 -3.20
C SER A 41 0.75 4.86 -2.37
N ASP A 42 1.24 5.93 -1.73
CA ASP A 42 0.43 6.84 -0.92
C ASP A 42 -0.22 7.87 -1.84
N VAL A 43 -1.55 7.82 -1.98
CA VAL A 43 -2.30 8.70 -2.87
C VAL A 43 -3.30 9.54 -2.08
N ALA A 44 -3.55 10.77 -2.54
CA ALA A 44 -4.61 11.60 -1.96
C ALA A 44 -5.94 10.86 -2.03
N ARG A 45 -6.68 10.79 -0.92
CA ARG A 45 -7.96 10.08 -0.84
C ARG A 45 -8.98 10.65 -1.83
N ALA A 46 -8.95 11.95 -2.05
CA ALA A 46 -9.78 12.64 -3.03
C ALA A 46 -9.49 12.24 -4.49
N ALA A 47 -8.33 11.64 -4.76
CA ALA A 47 -7.96 11.15 -6.09
C ALA A 47 -8.40 9.69 -6.34
N VAL A 48 -8.99 9.01 -5.34
CA VAL A 48 -9.36 7.59 -5.43
C VAL A 48 -10.88 7.43 -5.54
N ALA A 49 -11.33 6.80 -6.62
CA ALA A 49 -12.69 6.30 -6.74
C ALA A 49 -12.69 4.79 -6.45
N ILE A 50 -13.48 4.34 -5.47
CA ILE A 50 -13.66 2.92 -5.15
C ILE A 50 -15.06 2.50 -5.61
N HIS A 51 -15.12 1.42 -6.37
CA HIS A 51 -16.35 0.79 -6.81
C HIS A 51 -16.58 -0.50 -6.02
N ASP A 52 -17.85 -0.76 -5.70
CA ASP A 52 -18.26 -1.97 -4.98
C ASP A 52 -17.58 -2.09 -3.60
N GLY A 53 -17.46 -0.95 -2.90
CA GLY A 53 -16.75 -0.83 -1.61
C GLY A 53 -17.32 -1.70 -0.48
N ASP A 54 -18.58 -2.14 -0.60
CA ASP A 54 -19.20 -3.09 0.33
C ASP A 54 -18.53 -4.48 0.30
N ASN A 55 -17.78 -4.80 -0.75
CA ASN A 55 -16.96 -6.01 -0.83
C ASN A 55 -15.62 -5.89 -0.08
N ILE A 56 -15.34 -4.73 0.53
CA ILE A 56 -14.13 -4.50 1.34
C ILE A 56 -14.44 -4.77 2.82
N SER A 57 -13.59 -5.58 3.45
CA SER A 57 -13.50 -5.67 4.90
C SER A 57 -12.39 -4.77 5.41
N TRP A 58 -12.64 -4.08 6.53
CA TRP A 58 -11.68 -3.19 7.17
C TRP A 58 -11.26 -3.74 8.53
N TYR A 59 -9.96 -3.99 8.70
CA TYR A 59 -9.38 -4.42 9.97
C TYR A 59 -8.55 -3.30 10.58
N ARG A 60 -8.92 -2.80 11.76
CA ARG A 60 -8.16 -1.78 12.49
C ARG A 60 -6.92 -2.42 13.12
N SER A 61 -5.77 -2.35 12.42
CA SER A 61 -4.51 -2.96 12.84
C SER A 61 -3.77 -2.16 13.92
N SER A 62 -4.13 -0.90 14.12
CA SER A 62 -3.69 -0.06 15.24
C SER A 62 -4.70 1.05 15.51
N GLU A 63 -4.48 1.87 16.54
CA GLU A 63 -5.32 3.05 16.79
C GLU A 63 -5.41 3.99 15.58
N LYS A 64 -4.32 4.11 14.81
CA LYS A 64 -4.19 5.10 13.73
C LYS A 64 -4.41 4.52 12.33
N VAL A 65 -4.43 3.20 12.18
CA VAL A 65 -4.38 2.52 10.88
C VAL A 65 -5.41 1.40 10.79
N ARG A 66 -6.15 1.36 9.69
CA ARG A 66 -6.92 0.18 9.27
C ARG A 66 -6.44 -0.34 7.92
N ARG A 67 -6.67 -1.63 7.66
CA ARG A 67 -6.27 -2.33 6.44
C ARG A 67 -7.52 -2.83 5.72
N GLY A 68 -7.61 -2.54 4.43
CA GLY A 68 -8.73 -2.92 3.58
C GLY A 68 -8.38 -4.12 2.72
N PHE A 69 -9.21 -5.16 2.76
CA PHE A 69 -9.04 -6.37 1.95
C PHE A 69 -10.37 -6.86 1.38
N CYS A 70 -10.32 -7.57 0.27
CA CYS A 70 -11.52 -8.13 -0.35
C CYS A 70 -12.12 -9.25 0.52
N LYS A 71 -13.42 -9.18 0.82
CA LYS A 71 -14.17 -10.20 1.57
C LYS A 71 -14.19 -11.57 0.87
N THR A 72 -14.03 -11.59 -0.45
CA THR A 72 -14.15 -12.80 -1.28
C THR A 72 -12.81 -13.50 -1.48
N CYS A 73 -11.79 -12.79 -1.98
CA CYS A 73 -10.50 -13.40 -2.32
C CYS A 73 -9.37 -13.08 -1.33
N GLY A 74 -9.60 -12.24 -0.32
CA GLY A 74 -8.60 -11.90 0.69
C GLY A 74 -7.48 -10.98 0.21
N SER A 75 -7.49 -10.49 -1.04
CA SER A 75 -6.48 -9.55 -1.55
C SER A 75 -6.36 -8.33 -0.61
N SER A 76 -5.15 -8.06 -0.14
CA SER A 76 -4.83 -6.80 0.55
C SER A 76 -4.81 -5.66 -0.46
N LEU A 77 -5.66 -4.65 -0.25
CA LEU A 77 -5.85 -3.55 -1.20
C LEU A 77 -5.39 -2.21 -0.64
N PHE A 78 -5.69 -1.95 0.63
CA PHE A 78 -5.55 -0.62 1.21
C PHE A 78 -4.84 -0.63 2.56
N TRP A 79 -3.96 0.33 2.75
CA TRP A 79 -3.41 0.74 4.04
C TRP A 79 -3.93 2.15 4.34
N ASP A 80 -4.77 2.30 5.37
CA ASP A 80 -5.56 3.50 5.58
C ASP A 80 -5.21 4.17 6.92
N PRO A 81 -4.42 5.26 6.91
CA PRO A 81 -4.20 6.10 8.07
C PRO A 81 -5.45 6.95 8.34
N ILE A 82 -6.21 6.60 9.37
CA ILE A 82 -7.60 7.06 9.56
C ILE A 82 -7.70 8.59 9.77
N GLU A 83 -6.64 9.22 10.27
CA GLU A 83 -6.56 10.66 10.53
C GLU A 83 -5.81 11.44 9.44
N ARG A 84 -5.58 10.83 8.26
CA ARG A 84 -4.91 11.48 7.14
C ARG A 84 -5.79 11.51 5.90
N ASP A 85 -5.50 12.47 5.04
CA ASP A 85 -6.15 12.75 3.77
C ASP A 85 -5.61 11.90 2.60
N TRP A 86 -4.71 10.96 2.87
CA TRP A 86 -4.17 10.01 1.91
C TRP A 86 -4.45 8.56 2.31
N ILE A 87 -4.34 7.65 1.34
CA ILE A 87 -4.48 6.21 1.51
C ILE A 87 -3.39 5.49 0.73
N GLY A 88 -2.82 4.44 1.31
CA GLY A 88 -1.87 3.57 0.63
C GLY A 88 -2.61 2.53 -0.21
N ILE A 89 -2.33 2.46 -1.51
CA ILE A 89 -2.87 1.44 -2.42
C ILE A 89 -1.80 0.38 -2.67
N ALA A 90 -2.15 -0.89 -2.47
CA ALA A 90 -1.26 -2.01 -2.71
C ALA A 90 -0.82 -2.05 -4.18
N MET A 91 0.49 -2.03 -4.42
CA MET A 91 1.02 -1.98 -5.79
C MET A 91 0.67 -3.21 -6.63
N GLY A 92 0.48 -4.37 -5.98
CA GLY A 92 0.05 -5.60 -6.64
C GLY A 92 -1.42 -5.63 -7.05
N ALA A 93 -2.20 -4.60 -6.73
CA ALA A 93 -3.62 -4.50 -7.09
C ALA A 93 -3.88 -3.65 -8.35
N PHE A 94 -2.86 -3.06 -8.96
CA PHE A 94 -3.01 -2.33 -10.23
C PHE A 94 -3.08 -3.30 -11.42
N ASP A 95 -4.02 -3.07 -12.33
CA ASP A 95 -4.26 -3.95 -13.49
C ASP A 95 -3.35 -3.64 -14.68
N THR A 96 -2.67 -2.48 -14.66
CA THR A 96 -1.80 -2.00 -15.73
C THR A 96 -0.40 -1.66 -15.21
N PRO A 97 0.66 -1.71 -16.04
CA PRO A 97 1.99 -1.26 -15.64
C PRO A 97 1.95 0.12 -14.99
N THR A 98 2.50 0.21 -13.78
CA THR A 98 2.52 1.44 -12.98
C THR A 98 3.68 2.37 -13.37
N ASN A 99 4.69 1.84 -14.07
CA ASN A 99 5.90 2.55 -14.50
C ASN A 99 6.59 3.33 -13.37
N THR A 100 6.49 2.82 -12.14
CA THR A 100 7.15 3.37 -10.96
C THR A 100 8.11 2.34 -10.37
N HIS A 101 9.04 2.82 -9.54
CA HIS A 101 10.02 2.01 -8.83
C HIS A 101 9.91 2.25 -7.32
N ILE A 102 10.31 1.27 -6.52
CA ILE A 102 10.34 1.41 -5.05
C ILE A 102 11.21 2.62 -4.70
N HIS A 103 10.63 3.54 -3.93
CA HIS A 103 11.33 4.74 -3.48
C HIS A 103 12.16 4.46 -2.23
N VAL A 104 11.68 3.59 -1.33
CA VAL A 104 12.32 3.32 -0.04
C VAL A 104 11.86 1.97 0.53
N HIS A 105 12.77 1.31 1.25
CA HIS A 105 12.48 0.19 2.13
C HIS A 105 12.44 0.66 3.59
N VAL A 106 11.32 0.43 4.27
CA VAL A 106 11.15 0.77 5.69
C VAL A 106 11.03 -0.50 6.54
N TYR A 107 11.58 -0.45 7.75
CA TYR A 107 11.75 -1.60 8.64
C TYR A 107 12.59 -2.73 8.01
N ALA A 108 13.64 -2.39 7.27
CA ALA A 108 14.44 -3.35 6.50
C ALA A 108 15.05 -4.47 7.37
N GLY A 109 15.44 -4.20 8.63
CA GLY A 109 15.92 -5.23 9.56
C GLY A 109 14.84 -6.22 10.02
N GLU A 110 13.55 -5.89 9.85
CA GLU A 110 12.45 -6.83 10.11
C GLU A 110 12.12 -7.70 8.88
N LYS A 111 12.81 -7.56 7.74
CA LYS A 111 12.49 -8.35 6.54
C LYS A 111 12.45 -9.86 6.84
N GLY A 112 11.73 -10.60 5.99
CA GLY A 112 11.81 -12.05 6.04
C GLY A 112 13.25 -12.53 5.77
N ASP A 113 13.64 -13.61 6.43
CA ASP A 113 14.93 -14.27 6.24
C ASP A 113 15.03 -14.98 4.87
N TYR A 114 13.89 -15.31 4.26
CA TYR A 114 13.77 -16.03 2.99
C TYR A 114 14.01 -15.20 1.71
N TYR A 115 14.35 -13.90 1.81
CA TYR A 115 14.63 -13.05 0.63
C TYR A 115 15.65 -11.94 0.92
N GLY A 116 16.27 -11.42 -0.14
CA GLY A 116 17.10 -10.21 -0.12
C GLY A 116 16.38 -9.00 -0.71
N ILE A 117 16.87 -7.79 -0.42
CA ILE A 117 16.49 -6.56 -1.14
C ILE A 117 17.54 -6.33 -2.22
N ALA A 118 17.13 -6.41 -3.48
CA ALA A 118 18.03 -6.47 -4.63
C ALA A 118 18.23 -5.12 -5.35
N ASP A 119 17.36 -4.15 -5.12
CA ASP A 119 17.49 -2.81 -5.68
C ASP A 119 18.34 -1.88 -4.80
N ASP A 120 18.62 -0.70 -5.34
CA ASP A 120 19.44 0.35 -4.71
C ASP A 120 18.62 1.38 -3.92
N ALA A 121 17.31 1.16 -3.71
CA ALA A 121 16.48 2.11 -2.98
C ALA A 121 16.95 2.20 -1.50
N PRO A 122 16.90 3.41 -0.89
CA PRO A 122 17.28 3.61 0.51
C PRO A 122 16.58 2.63 1.45
N ARG A 123 17.31 2.19 2.48
CA ARG A 123 16.84 1.19 3.46
C ARG A 123 16.93 1.80 4.86
N TYR A 124 15.82 1.78 5.57
CA TYR A 124 15.73 2.29 6.94
C TYR A 124 15.22 1.22 7.90
N GLU A 125 15.78 1.21 9.11
CA GLU A 125 15.34 0.34 10.21
C GLU A 125 13.98 0.76 10.78
N THR A 126 13.57 2.00 10.56
CA THR A 126 12.28 2.56 10.99
C THR A 126 11.71 3.48 9.91
N VAL A 127 10.54 4.05 10.12
CA VAL A 127 9.98 5.05 9.19
C VAL A 127 10.90 6.28 9.18
N PRO A 128 11.49 6.66 8.02
CA PRO A 128 12.33 7.84 7.96
C PRO A 128 11.49 9.10 8.24
N PRO A 129 12.14 10.19 8.71
CA PRO A 129 11.46 11.48 8.78
C PRO A 129 10.93 11.82 7.39
N ARG A 130 9.61 12.00 7.27
CA ARG A 130 9.04 12.53 6.02
C ARG A 130 9.61 13.94 5.83
N PRO A 131 10.14 14.28 4.65
CA PRO A 131 10.41 15.68 4.32
C PRO A 131 9.13 16.45 4.63
N GLN A 132 9.23 17.57 5.35
CA GLN A 132 8.08 18.44 5.54
C GLN A 132 7.59 18.79 4.14
N GLN A 133 6.42 18.26 3.75
CA GLN A 133 5.74 18.75 2.56
C GLN A 133 5.50 20.22 2.83
N SER A 134 6.18 21.09 2.08
CA SER A 134 5.89 22.51 2.09
C SER A 134 4.40 22.68 1.85
N GLN A 135 3.74 23.34 2.81
CA GLN A 135 2.34 23.76 2.71
C GLN A 135 2.10 24.55 1.42
#